data_AF-A0A1V3IJF4-F1
#
_entry.id   AF-A0A1V3IJF4-F1
#
_cell.length_a   1.000
_cell.length_b   1.000
_cell.length_c   1.000
_cell.angle_alpha   90.00
_cell.angle_beta   90.00
_cell.angle_gamma   90.00
#
_symmetry.space_group_name_H-M   'P 1'
#
loop_
_entity.id
_entity.type
_entity.pdbx_description
1 polymer ?
#
loop_
_entity_poly.entity_id
_entity_poly.type
_entity_poly.pdbx_seq_one_letter_code
_entity_poly.pdbx_strand_id
1 'polypeptide(L)' 'METDTPKHSLYIFDSPKRQKCLDVRKIVSVEYTSDKTMIVRTLSERSDFEIPNASRQNYEELICFWRYWCQ' A
#
# COMPACT_ATOMS: atom_id res chain seq x y z
N MET A 1 4.23 -8.20 28.84
CA MET A 1 4.00 -6.98 28.05
C MET A 1 4.30 -7.34 26.61
N GLU A 2 3.28 -7.53 25.78
CA GLU A 2 3.50 -7.61 24.34
C GLU A 2 4.10 -6.28 23.90
N THR A 3 5.36 -6.31 23.49
CA THR A 3 5.99 -5.19 22.82
C THR A 3 5.28 -5.02 21.50
N ASP A 4 4.40 -4.03 21.43
CA ASP A 4 3.63 -3.62 20.26
C ASP A 4 4.62 -3.14 19.19
N THR A 5 5.21 -4.10 18.50
CA THR A 5 6.25 -3.87 17.51
C THR A 5 5.53 -3.29 16.30
N PRO A 6 5.88 -2.09 15.83
CA PRO A 6 5.11 -1.44 14.78
C PRO A 6 5.11 -2.36 13.54
N LYS A 7 3.91 -2.82 13.17
CA LYS A 7 3.74 -3.77 12.06
C LYS A 7 4.10 -3.08 10.76
N HIS A 8 5.12 -3.57 10.06
CA HIS A 8 5.47 -3.14 8.70
C HIS A 8 4.43 -3.58 7.64
N SER A 9 3.32 -4.18 8.07
CA SER A 9 2.31 -4.74 7.21
C SER A 9 1.07 -3.86 7.20
N LEU A 10 0.66 -3.41 6.01
CA LEU A 10 -0.60 -2.72 5.79
C LEU A 10 -1.56 -3.66 5.07
N TYR A 11 -2.83 -3.69 5.48
CA TYR A 11 -3.86 -4.42 4.77
C TYR A 11 -4.65 -3.47 3.88
N ILE A 12 -4.68 -3.73 2.57
CA ILE A 12 -5.38 -2.90 1.59
C ILE A 12 -6.42 -3.76 0.87
N PHE A 13 -7.62 -3.21 0.66
CA PHE A 13 -8.63 -3.85 -0.18
C PHE A 13 -8.31 -3.55 -1.65
N ASP A 14 -8.01 -4.58 -2.44
CA ASP A 14 -7.86 -4.44 -3.90
C ASP A 14 -9.20 -4.65 -4.63
N SER A 15 -10.18 -5.21 -3.93
CA SER A 15 -11.58 -5.28 -4.33
C SER A 15 -12.45 -5.47 -3.07
N PRO A 16 -13.79 -5.28 -3.14
CA PRO A 16 -14.68 -5.42 -1.98
C PRO A 16 -14.60 -6.78 -1.26
N LYS A 17 -14.10 -7.82 -1.94
CA LYS A 17 -14.01 -9.19 -1.40
C LYS A 17 -12.57 -9.68 -1.19
N ARG A 18 -11.56 -8.87 -1.52
CA ARG A 18 -10.16 -9.30 -1.45
C ARG A 18 -9.31 -8.22 -0.79
N GLN A 19 -8.71 -8.65 0.31
CA GLN A 19 -7.75 -7.87 1.08
C GLN A 19 -6.36 -8.44 0.83
N LYS A 20 -5.40 -7.57 0.55
CA LYS A 20 -3.99 -7.90 0.40
C LYS A 20 -3.22 -7.36 1.60
N CYS A 21 -2.38 -8.21 2.18
CA CYS A 21 -1.38 -7.79 3.15
C CYS A 21 -0.13 -7.36 2.40
N LEU A 22 0.31 -6.13 2.63
CA LEU A 22 1.46 -5.50 2.00
C LEU A 22 2.53 -5.23 3.04
N ASP A 23 3.72 -5.81 2.87
CA ASP A 23 4.91 -5.37 3.61
C ASP A 23 5.44 -4.09 2.96
N VAL A 24 5.33 -2.97 3.66
CA VAL A 24 5.62 -1.64 3.10
C VAL A 24 7.09 -1.43 2.77
N ARG A 25 7.99 -2.23 3.37
CA ARG A 25 9.42 -2.23 3.04
C ARG A 25 9.70 -2.77 1.64
N LYS A 26 8.73 -3.48 1.05
CA LYS A 26 8.83 -4.04 -0.30
C LYS A 26 8.27 -3.10 -1.36
N ILE A 27 7.66 -1.97 -0.98
CA ILE A 27 7.14 -1.00 -1.94
C ILE A 27 8.32 -0.25 -2.56
N VAL A 28 8.31 -0.15 -3.88
CA VAL A 28 9.30 0.59 -4.70
C VAL A 28 8.71 1.92 -5.14
N SER A 29 7.45 1.92 -5.58
CA SER A 29 6.72 3.14 -5.92
C SER A 29 5.22 2.98 -5.65
N VAL A 30 4.56 4.11 -5.45
CA VAL A 30 3.10 4.20 -5.40
C VAL A 30 2.70 5.35 -6.30
N GLU A 31 1.81 5.09 -7.25
CA GLU A 31 1.30 6.08 -8.19
C GLU A 31 -0.22 6.20 -8.03
N TYR A 32 -0.74 7.41 -8.23
CA TYR A 32 -2.19 7.68 -8.26
C TYR A 32 -2.54 8.38 -9.56
N THR A 33 -3.28 7.69 -10.41
CA THR A 33 -3.59 8.12 -11.77
C THR A 33 -4.86 8.98 -11.84
N SER A 34 -5.09 9.64 -12.96
CA SER A 34 -6.26 10.50 -13.17
C SER A 34 -7.59 9.74 -13.16
N ASP A 35 -7.58 8.45 -13.49
CA ASP A 35 -8.74 7.53 -13.42
C ASP A 35 -8.99 6.96 -12.01
N LYS A 36 -8.33 7.52 -10.98
CA LYS A 36 -8.44 7.09 -9.57
C LYS A 36 -7.94 5.66 -9.35
N THR A 37 -6.98 5.22 -10.15
CA THR A 37 -6.31 3.93 -9.95
C THR A 37 -5.05 4.17 -9.13
N MET A 38 -4.92 3.43 -8.03
CA MET A 38 -3.69 3.41 -7.25
C MET A 38 -2.85 2.22 -7.68
N ILE A 39 -1.64 2.47 -8.15
CA ILE A 39 -0.71 1.45 -8.63
C ILE A 39 0.41 1.32 -7.60
N VAL A 40 0.55 0.13 -7.02
CA VAL A 40 1.62 -0.18 -6.06
C VAL A 40 2.62 -1.10 -6.74
N ARG A 41 3.85 -0.61 -6.91
CA ARG A 41 4.99 -1.38 -7.42
C ARG A 41 5.81 -1.89 -6.26
N THR A 42 6.20 -3.16 -6.32
CA THR A 42 6.99 -3.80 -5.26
C THR A 42 8.28 -4.37 -5.79
N LEU A 43 9.20 -4.77 -4.90
CA LEU A 43 10.47 -5.41 -5.25
C LEU A 43 10.32 -6.68 -6.09
N SER A 44 9.13 -7.30 -6.07
CA SER A 44 8.78 -8.44 -6.90
C SER A 44 7.67 -8.00 -7.85
N GLU A 45 7.95 -7.91 -9.15
CA GLU A 45 6.96 -7.48 -10.17
C GLU A 45 5.69 -8.36 -10.15
N ARG A 46 5.80 -9.62 -9.73
CA ARG A 46 4.65 -10.53 -9.55
C ARG A 46 3.72 -10.15 -8.39
N SER A 47 4.16 -9.22 -7.57
CA SER A 47 3.47 -8.71 -6.39
C SER A 47 3.04 -7.26 -6.56
N ASP A 48 3.21 -6.69 -7.75
CA ASP A 48 2.57 -5.44 -8.14
C ASP A 48 1.05 -5.62 -8.15
N PHE A 49 0.33 -4.54 -7.83
CA PHE A 49 -1.11 -4.56 -7.93
C PHE A 49 -1.69 -3.16 -8.13
N GLU A 50 -2.87 -3.17 -8.74
CA GLU A 50 -3.65 -2.00 -9.03
C GLU A 50 -4.94 -2.04 -8.22
N ILE A 51 -5.30 -0.91 -7.64
CA ILE A 51 -6.54 -0.73 -6.90
C ILE A 51 -7.36 0.30 -7.66
N PRO A 52 -8.28 -0.17 -8.53
CA PRO A 52 -9.15 0.72 -9.27
C PRO A 52 -10.15 1.39 -8.32
N ASN A 53 -10.56 2.62 -8.64
CA ASN A 53 -11.47 3.43 -7.83
C ASN A 53 -10.98 3.69 -6.39
N ALA A 54 -9.66 3.74 -6.18
CA ALA A 54 -9.10 4.09 -4.89
C ALA A 54 -9.44 5.55 -4.53
N SER A 55 -9.83 5.79 -3.28
CA SER A 55 -9.99 7.16 -2.79
C SER A 55 -8.62 7.85 -2.71
N ARG A 56 -8.58 9.16 -2.97
CA ARG A 56 -7.36 9.94 -2.81
C ARG A 56 -6.83 9.91 -1.38
N GLN A 57 -7.73 9.88 -0.40
CA GLN A 57 -7.39 9.74 1.01
C GLN A 57 -6.61 8.44 1.29
N ASN A 58 -7.06 7.30 0.76
CA ASN A 58 -6.36 6.01 0.94
C ASN A 58 -4.93 6.05 0.36
N TYR A 59 -4.75 6.72 -0.78
CA TYR A 59 -3.43 6.94 -1.36
C TYR A 59 -2.54 7.81 -0.46
N GLU A 60 -3.06 8.93 0.04
CA GLU A 60 -2.32 9.84 0.92
C GLU A 60 -1.94 9.16 2.26
N GLU A 61 -2.84 8.36 2.82
CA GLU A 61 -2.57 7.54 4.01
C GLU A 61 -1.47 6.51 3.77
N LEU A 62 -1.51 5.79 2.64
CA LEU A 62 -0.46 4.84 2.25
C LEU A 62 0.89 5.53 2.08
N ILE A 63 0.94 6.67 1.38
CA ILE A 63 2.17 7.44 1.19
C ILE A 63 2.73 7.92 2.52
N CYS A 64 1.90 8.49 3.40
CA CYS A 64 2.34 8.94 4.72
C CYS A 64 2.91 7.79 5.55
N PHE A 65 2.22 6.65 5.58
CA PHE A 65 2.68 5.47 6.29
C PHE A 65 3.97 4.91 5.69
N TRP A 66 4.08 4.81 4.36
CA TRP A 66 5.27 4.31 3.69
C TRP A 66 6.48 5.22 3.95
N ARG A 67 6.32 6.55 3.88
CA ARG A 67 7.40 7.52 4.14
C ARG A 67 7.99 7.40 5.54
N TYR A 68 7.18 7.06 6.55
CA TYR A 68 7.67 6.81 7.91
C TYR A 68 8.70 5.67 7.96
N TRP A 69 8.57 4.68 7.08
CA TRP A 69 9.44 3.49 7.03
C TRP A 69 10.60 3.59 6.04
N CYS A 70 10.65 4.63 5.22
CA CYS A 70 11.77 4.92 4.31
C CYS A 70 12.86 5.81 4.94
N GLN A 71 12.66 6.25 6.20
CA GLN A 71 13.66 6.99 6.98
C GLN A 71 14.66 6.02 7.64
#